data_AF-A0A6C0BWC8-F1
#
_entry.id   AF-A0A6C0BWC8-F1
#
_cell.length_a   1.000
_cell.length_b   1.000
_cell.length_c   1.000
_cell.angle_alpha   90.00
_cell.angle_beta   90.00
_cell.angle_gamma   90.00
#
_symmetry.space_group_name_H-M   'P 1'
#
loop_
_entity.id
_entity.type
_entity.pdbx_description
1 polymer ?
#
loop_
_entity_poly.entity_id
_entity_poly.type
_entity_poly.pdbx_seq_one_letter_code
_entity_poly.pdbx_strand_id
1 'polypeptide(L)'
;MAAINIESLDELGKLLDEPQKKMAWIKLDKNSKKLATTIFVDEILTSLYELSPENVNICKDLLIDLINKKKLSKAKDIIFNIEEHRIEKIPCLTFENNCFHIATEKRPATSKSLPNMKNFVRTNPNKTLGNKHKLSFDNEDT
;
A
#
# COMPACT_ATOMS: atom_id res chain seq x y z
N MET A 1 12.84 -19.36 -9.61
CA MET A 1 11.98 -19.11 -10.79
C MET A 1 11.63 -20.47 -11.35
N ALA A 2 10.37 -20.89 -11.29
CA ALA A 2 9.97 -22.15 -11.91
C ALA A 2 9.87 -21.88 -13.42
N ALA A 3 10.73 -22.52 -14.21
CA ALA A 3 10.58 -22.53 -15.66
C ALA A 3 9.37 -23.42 -15.98
N ILE A 4 8.37 -22.83 -16.63
CA ILE A 4 7.18 -23.57 -17.07
C ILE A 4 7.56 -24.25 -18.38
N ASN A 5 7.67 -25.57 -18.37
CA ASN A 5 7.86 -26.37 -19.58
C ASN A 5 6.49 -26.50 -20.26
N ILE A 6 6.31 -25.83 -21.39
CA ILE A 6 5.04 -25.81 -22.12
C ILE A 6 5.19 -26.78 -23.28
N GLU A 7 4.54 -27.94 -23.19
CA GLU A 7 4.69 -29.02 -24.16
C GLU A 7 3.61 -28.98 -25.25
N SER A 8 2.52 -28.21 -25.06
CA SER A 8 1.49 -28.04 -26.09
C SER A 8 0.84 -26.66 -26.09
N LEU A 9 0.38 -26.22 -27.28
CA LEU A 9 -0.38 -24.98 -27.48
C LEU A 9 -1.72 -25.00 -26.73
N ASP A 10 -2.25 -26.20 -26.48
CA ASP A 10 -3.54 -26.44 -25.82
C ASP A 10 -3.48 -26.15 -24.31
N GLU A 11 -2.31 -26.34 -23.68
CA GLU A 11 -2.07 -25.94 -22.29
C GLU A 11 -1.95 -24.42 -22.12
N LEU A 12 -1.45 -23.70 -23.14
CA LEU A 12 -1.45 -22.24 -23.14
C LEU A 12 -2.86 -21.67 -23.18
N GLY A 13 -3.75 -22.28 -23.96
CA GLY A 13 -5.17 -21.90 -24.01
C GLY A 13 -5.83 -22.04 -22.64
N LYS A 14 -5.62 -23.18 -21.97
CA LYS A 14 -6.17 -23.44 -20.63
C LYS A 14 -5.63 -22.50 -19.55
N LEU A 15 -4.36 -22.09 -19.65
CA LEU A 15 -3.75 -21.12 -18.74
C LEU A 15 -4.27 -19.69 -18.95
N LEU A 16 -4.63 -19.33 -20.19
CA LEU A 16 -5.27 -18.05 -20.51
C LEU A 16 -6.75 -18.01 -20.09
N ASP A 17 -7.43 -19.16 -20.20
CA ASP A 17 -8.84 -19.30 -19.86
C ASP A 17 -9.07 -19.40 -18.33
N GLU A 18 -8.05 -19.72 -17.54
CA GLU A 18 -8.16 -19.59 -16.09
C GLU A 18 -8.35 -18.10 -15.72
N PRO A 19 -9.42 -17.76 -14.98
CA PRO A 19 -9.62 -16.39 -14.53
C PRO A 19 -8.47 -16.04 -13.60
N GLN A 20 -7.51 -15.28 -14.12
CA GLN A 20 -6.42 -14.67 -13.37
C GLN A 20 -7.05 -14.04 -12.13
N LYS A 21 -6.76 -14.61 -10.94
CA LYS A 21 -7.36 -14.14 -9.70
C LYS A 21 -7.02 -12.66 -9.57
N LYS A 22 -8.01 -11.80 -9.80
CA LYS A 22 -7.82 -10.35 -9.76
C LYS A 22 -7.46 -9.98 -8.32
N MET A 23 -6.18 -9.69 -8.08
CA MET A 23 -5.66 -9.46 -6.72
C MET A 23 -5.52 -7.97 -6.46
N ALA A 24 -5.94 -7.54 -5.27
CA ALA A 24 -5.67 -6.19 -4.79
C ALA A 24 -4.16 -5.94 -4.64
N TRP A 25 -3.72 -4.70 -4.83
CA TRP A 25 -2.31 -4.30 -4.73
C TRP A 25 -1.59 -4.88 -3.50
N ILE A 26 -2.22 -4.86 -2.33
CA ILE A 26 -1.62 -5.36 -1.09
C ILE A 26 -1.26 -6.86 -1.20
N LYS A 27 -2.11 -7.65 -1.87
CA LYS A 27 -1.97 -9.10 -2.03
C LYS A 27 -1.01 -9.51 -3.15
N LEU A 28 -0.59 -8.56 -4.00
CA LEU A 28 0.37 -8.85 -5.06
C LEU A 28 1.75 -9.18 -4.50
N ASP A 29 2.41 -10.15 -5.13
CA ASP A 29 3.79 -10.48 -4.86
C ASP A 29 4.75 -9.36 -5.27
N LYS A 30 5.95 -9.37 -4.70
CA LYS A 30 6.98 -8.36 -4.99
C LYS A 30 7.29 -8.26 -6.49
N ASN A 31 7.31 -9.38 -7.19
CA ASN A 31 7.58 -9.39 -8.63
C ASN A 31 6.43 -8.79 -9.44
N SER A 32 5.18 -9.15 -9.13
CA SER A 32 4.00 -8.58 -9.79
C SER A 32 3.89 -7.08 -9.55
N LYS A 33 4.23 -6.61 -8.34
CA LYS A 33 4.33 -5.17 -8.02
C LYS A 33 5.39 -4.47 -8.86
N LYS A 34 6.59 -5.06 -9.00
CA LYS A 34 7.65 -4.51 -9.85
C LYS A 34 7.20 -4.41 -11.30
N LEU A 35 6.64 -5.48 -11.85
CA LEU A 35 6.15 -5.52 -13.23
C LEU A 35 5.09 -4.43 -13.49
N ALA A 36 4.07 -4.36 -12.63
CA ALA A 36 3.00 -3.36 -12.76
C ALA A 36 3.54 -1.92 -12.65
N THR A 37 4.59 -1.71 -11.84
CA THR A 37 5.26 -0.42 -11.71
C THR A 37 6.06 -0.06 -12.96
N THR A 38 6.79 -1.01 -13.54
CA THR A 38 7.52 -0.80 -14.79
C THR A 38 6.56 -0.39 -15.91
N ILE A 39 5.45 -1.11 -16.05
CA ILE A 39 4.39 -0.82 -17.03
C ILE A 39 3.80 0.58 -16.80
N PHE A 40 3.53 0.94 -15.55
CA PHE A 40 3.02 2.27 -15.20
C PHE A 40 3.97 3.41 -15.62
N VAL A 41 5.28 3.24 -15.41
CA VAL A 41 6.26 4.25 -15.82
C VAL A 41 6.31 4.35 -17.35
N ASP A 42 6.36 3.21 -18.04
CA ASP A 42 6.50 3.15 -19.49
C ASP A 42 5.27 3.68 -20.23
N GLU A 43 4.07 3.31 -19.80
CA GLU A 43 2.84 3.65 -20.53
C GLU A 43 2.21 4.96 -20.05
N ILE A 44 2.25 5.25 -18.74
CA ILE A 44 1.53 6.39 -18.17
C ILE A 44 2.48 7.57 -17.93
N LEU A 45 3.56 7.38 -17.18
CA LEU A 45 4.44 8.51 -16.86
C LEU A 45 5.22 9.04 -18.06
N THR A 46 5.66 8.15 -18.95
CA THR A 46 6.38 8.55 -20.17
C THR A 46 5.49 9.37 -21.10
N SER A 47 4.21 8.98 -21.25
CA SER A 47 3.24 9.74 -22.05
C SER A 47 2.78 11.04 -21.40
N LEU A 48 2.71 11.10 -20.06
CA LEU A 48 2.27 12.31 -19.35
C LEU A 48 3.35 13.41 -19.27
N TYR A 49 4.62 13.02 -19.15
CA TYR A 49 5.73 13.95 -18.87
C TYR A 49 6.83 13.97 -19.94
N GLU A 50 6.63 13.27 -21.06
CA GLU A 50 7.62 13.16 -22.16
C GLU A 50 9.04 12.85 -21.65
N LEU A 51 9.14 11.82 -20.79
CA LEU A 51 10.39 11.51 -20.09
C LEU A 51 11.47 11.00 -21.06
N SER A 52 12.69 11.51 -20.89
CA SER A 52 13.89 10.91 -21.46
C SER A 52 14.05 9.45 -20.98
N PRO A 53 14.59 8.54 -21.81
CA PRO A 53 14.85 7.16 -21.39
C PRO A 53 15.71 7.05 -20.13
N GLU A 54 16.58 8.04 -19.89
CA GLU A 54 17.41 8.10 -18.69
C GLU A 54 16.56 8.36 -17.43
N ASN A 55 15.61 9.31 -17.51
CA ASN A 55 14.69 9.62 -16.43
C ASN A 55 13.74 8.46 -16.17
N VAL A 56 13.27 7.75 -17.21
CA VAL A 56 12.42 6.56 -17.08
C VAL A 56 13.09 5.50 -16.20
N ASN A 57 14.37 5.22 -16.43
CA ASN A 57 15.11 4.23 -15.63
C ASN A 57 15.26 4.68 -14.16
N ILE A 58 15.61 5.94 -13.94
CA ILE A 58 15.71 6.51 -12.59
C ILE A 58 14.37 6.38 -11.84
N CYS A 59 13.25 6.62 -12.52
CA CYS A 59 11.91 6.49 -11.93
C CYS A 59 11.57 5.06 -11.55
N LYS A 60 11.85 4.12 -12.45
CA LYS A 60 11.63 2.69 -12.21
C LYS A 60 12.41 2.24 -10.99
N ASP A 61 13.70 2.56 -10.94
CA ASP A 61 14.56 2.19 -9.83
C ASP A 61 14.06 2.79 -8.52
N LEU A 62 13.70 4.06 -8.52
CA LEU A 62 13.16 4.76 -7.37
C LEU A 62 11.85 4.14 -6.86
N LEU A 63 10.89 3.84 -7.74
CA LEU A 63 9.63 3.20 -7.35
C LEU A 63 9.84 1.76 -6.85
N ILE A 64 10.72 0.99 -7.50
CA ILE A 64 11.10 -0.36 -7.07
C ILE A 64 11.73 -0.32 -5.68
N ASP A 65 12.60 0.65 -5.43
CA ASP A 65 13.21 0.87 -4.14
C ASP A 65 12.19 1.14 -3.03
N LEU A 66 11.16 1.92 -3.33
CA LEU A 66 10.09 2.22 -2.38
C LEU A 66 9.21 1.02 -2.09
N ILE A 67 8.97 0.17 -3.09
CA ILE A 67 8.28 -1.12 -2.92
C ILE A 67 9.12 -2.02 -2.00
N ASN A 68 10.43 -2.12 -2.25
CA ASN A 68 11.35 -2.89 -1.41
C ASN A 68 11.40 -2.36 0.03
N LYS A 69 11.39 -1.03 0.20
CA LYS A 69 11.35 -0.33 1.50
C LYS A 69 9.96 -0.33 2.15
N LYS A 70 8.97 -1.00 1.55
CA LYS A 70 7.57 -1.09 2.01
C LYS A 70 6.86 0.27 2.17
N LYS A 71 7.34 1.31 1.48
CA LYS A 71 6.74 2.67 1.50
C LYS A 71 5.51 2.80 0.59
N LEU A 72 5.37 1.91 -0.40
CA LEU A 72 4.23 1.82 -1.32
C LEU A 72 3.43 0.53 -1.12
N SER A 73 3.37 0.02 0.12
CA SER A 73 2.73 -1.26 0.41
C SER A 73 1.25 -1.16 0.78
N LYS A 74 0.73 0.04 1.04
CA LYS A 74 -0.68 0.21 1.44
C LYS A 74 -1.55 0.49 0.22
N ALA A 75 -2.84 0.14 0.35
CA ALA A 75 -3.84 0.48 -0.67
C ALA A 75 -4.09 1.99 -0.81
N LYS A 76 -3.72 2.80 0.19
CA LYS A 76 -3.83 4.26 0.10
C LYS A 76 -2.71 4.89 -0.73
N ASP A 77 -1.57 4.21 -0.81
CA ASP A 77 -0.37 4.75 -1.46
C ASP A 77 -0.47 4.60 -2.99
N ILE A 78 -1.29 3.67 -3.48
CA ILE A 78 -1.41 3.29 -4.89
C ILE A 78 -2.88 3.01 -5.24
N ILE A 79 -3.38 3.69 -6.27
CA ILE A 79 -4.68 3.41 -6.90
C ILE A 79 -4.42 2.36 -7.98
N PHE A 80 -4.83 1.13 -7.68
CA PHE A 80 -4.63 -0.04 -8.53
C PHE A 80 -5.98 -0.52 -9.07
N ASN A 81 -6.10 -0.59 -10.39
CA ASN A 81 -7.26 -1.16 -11.05
C ASN A 81 -7.14 -2.69 -11.05
N ILE A 82 -8.01 -3.33 -10.29
CA ILE A 82 -8.05 -4.78 -10.11
C ILE A 82 -8.52 -5.48 -11.39
N GLU A 83 -9.33 -4.82 -12.23
CA GLU A 83 -9.86 -5.40 -13.45
C GLU A 83 -8.83 -5.44 -14.57
N GLU A 84 -8.11 -4.34 -14.76
CA GLU A 84 -7.08 -4.21 -15.79
C GLU A 84 -5.70 -4.67 -15.32
N HIS A 85 -5.56 -4.98 -14.02
CA HIS A 85 -4.31 -5.37 -13.38
C HIS A 85 -3.19 -4.32 -13.58
N ARG A 86 -3.57 -3.04 -13.55
CA ARG A 86 -2.70 -1.89 -13.85
C ARG A 86 -2.78 -0.84 -12.75
N ILE A 87 -1.68 -0.12 -12.55
CA ILE A 87 -1.66 1.03 -11.66
C ILE A 87 -2.28 2.20 -12.44
N GLU A 88 -3.32 2.83 -11.89
CA GLU A 88 -3.91 4.03 -12.49
C GLU A 88 -3.16 5.27 -12.03
N LYS A 89 -2.86 5.34 -10.73
CA LYS A 89 -2.24 6.53 -10.13
C LYS A 89 -1.50 6.18 -8.85
N ILE A 90 -0.41 6.90 -8.61
CA ILE A 90 0.32 6.90 -7.34
C ILE A 90 0.13 8.29 -6.71
N PRO A 91 -0.82 8.46 -5.76
CA PRO A 91 -1.14 9.78 -5.20
C PRO A 91 0.04 10.47 -4.52
N CYS A 92 0.96 9.70 -3.93
CA CYS A 92 2.14 10.24 -3.25
C CYS A 92 3.26 10.64 -4.21
N LEU A 93 3.16 10.36 -5.51
CA LEU A 93 4.18 10.65 -6.51
C LEU A 93 3.91 12.01 -7.16
N THR A 94 4.88 12.91 -7.08
CA THR A 94 4.83 14.23 -7.73
C THR A 94 6.06 14.41 -8.60
N PHE A 95 5.88 15.01 -9.77
CA PHE A 95 6.98 15.34 -10.68
C PHE A 95 7.19 16.87 -10.65
N GLU A 96 8.38 17.31 -10.23
CA GLU A 96 8.74 18.72 -10.14
C GLU A 96 10.21 18.89 -10.53
N ASN A 97 10.55 19.92 -11.32
CA ASN A 97 11.92 20.23 -11.73
C ASN A 97 12.70 19.02 -12.32
N ASN A 98 12.05 18.24 -13.19
CA ASN A 98 12.58 17.00 -13.76
C ASN A 98 12.94 15.90 -12.74
N CYS A 99 12.49 16.03 -11.49
CA CYS A 99 12.71 15.07 -10.43
C CYS A 99 11.38 14.49 -9.92
N PHE A 100 11.38 13.20 -9.60
CA PHE A 100 10.26 12.56 -8.94
C PHE A 100 10.42 12.63 -7.42
N HIS A 101 9.43 13.22 -6.76
CA HIS A 101 9.34 13.35 -5.32
C HIS A 101 8.22 12.46 -4.78
N ILE A 102 8.44 11.88 -3.59
CA ILE A 102 7.38 11.18 -2.85
C ILE A 102 7.01 11.96 -1.59
N ALA A 103 5.80 12.47 -1.58
CA ALA A 103 5.17 13.01 -0.39
C ALA A 103 4.80 11.84 0.54
N THR A 104 5.69 11.52 1.49
CA THR A 104 5.34 10.59 2.57
C THR A 104 4.49 11.34 3.58
N GLU A 105 3.22 10.98 3.67
CA GLU A 105 2.30 11.56 4.66
C GLU A 105 2.94 11.43 6.06
N LYS A 106 3.29 12.56 6.68
CA LYS A 106 3.84 12.56 8.03
C LYS A 106 2.75 12.01 8.96
N ARG A 107 2.93 10.78 9.45
CA ARG A 107 2.04 10.22 10.47
C ARG A 107 1.94 11.24 11.61
N PRO A 108 0.75 11.75 11.97
CA PRO A 108 0.64 12.64 13.11
C PRO A 108 1.20 11.92 14.33
N ALA A 109 2.20 12.53 14.98
CA ALA A 109 2.87 11.94 16.12
C ALA A 109 1.85 11.76 17.26
N THR A 110 1.55 10.51 17.61
CA THR A 110 0.64 10.18 18.73
C THR A 110 1.23 10.53 20.09
N SER A 111 2.50 10.96 20.15
CA SER A 111 3.15 11.42 21.37
C SER A 111 2.49 12.68 21.96
N LYS A 112 1.76 13.47 21.15
CA LYS A 112 1.01 14.64 21.63
C LYS A 112 -0.41 14.32 22.13
N SER A 113 -0.93 13.14 21.82
CA SER A 113 -2.27 12.68 22.24
C SER A 113 -2.23 11.69 23.39
N LEU A 114 -1.05 11.37 23.91
CA LEU A 114 -0.94 10.66 25.18
C LEU A 114 -1.32 11.62 26.32
N PRO A 115 -2.28 11.25 27.20
CA PRO A 115 -2.55 12.00 28.41
C PRO A 115 -1.25 12.17 29.20
N ASN A 116 -1.01 13.36 29.74
CA ASN A 116 0.14 13.64 30.58
C ASN A 116 0.06 12.77 31.85
N MET A 117 0.71 11.60 31.82
CA MET A 117 0.63 10.58 32.89
C MET A 117 1.33 10.98 34.20
N LYS A 118 1.75 12.24 34.35
CA LYS A 118 2.30 12.77 35.61
C LYS A 118 1.36 12.60 36.81
N ASN A 119 0.04 12.45 36.56
CA ASN A 119 -0.96 12.22 37.61
C ASN A 119 -1.57 10.81 37.60
N PHE A 120 -1.02 9.86 36.86
CA PHE A 120 -1.49 8.47 36.93
C PHE A 120 -0.96 7.84 38.23
N VAL A 121 -1.68 8.08 39.32
CA VAL A 121 -1.47 7.42 40.61
C VAL A 121 -1.57 5.92 40.34
N ARG A 122 -0.44 5.22 40.48
CA ARG A 122 -0.42 3.75 40.52
C ARG A 122 -1.19 3.34 41.78
N THR A 123 -2.48 3.07 41.65
CA THR A 123 -3.21 2.39 42.72
C THR A 123 -2.65 0.97 42.79
N ASN A 124 -1.98 0.66 43.91
CA ASN A 124 -1.47 -0.68 44.21
C ASN A 124 -2.54 -1.76 43.93
N PRO A 125 -2.21 -2.86 43.24
CA PRO A 125 -3.14 -3.96 43.00
C PRO A 125 -3.21 -4.82 44.26
N ASN A 126 -3.88 -4.32 45.30
CA ASN A 126 -4.29 -5.14 46.43
C ASN A 126 -5.71 -4.74 46.82
N LYS A 127 -6.69 -5.29 46.07
CA LYS A 127 -8.07 -5.55 46.50
C LYS A 127 -8.83 -6.36 45.44
N THR A 128 -8.88 -7.66 45.69
CA THR A 128 -10.00 -8.60 45.51
C THR A 128 -10.98 -8.40 44.35
N LEU A 129 -11.00 -9.41 43.46
CA LEU A 129 -12.14 -9.77 42.61
C LEU A 129 -13.47 -9.66 43.39
N GLY A 130 -14.41 -8.87 42.88
CA GLY A 130 -15.76 -8.82 43.39
C GLY A 130 -16.64 -7.82 42.65
N ASN A 131 -17.63 -8.37 41.94
CA ASN A 131 -18.79 -7.71 41.34
C ASN A 131 -18.63 -6.95 40.01
N LYS A 132 -19.21 -7.61 38.99
CA LYS A 132 -19.67 -7.04 37.72
C LYS A 132 -20.64 -5.88 38.01
N HIS A 133 -20.23 -4.64 37.75
CA HIS A 133 -21.18 -3.56 37.54
C HIS A 133 -21.55 -3.49 36.06
N LYS A 134 -22.80 -3.87 35.81
CA LYS A 134 -23.59 -3.64 34.59
C LYS A 134 -23.64 -2.12 34.34
N LEU A 135 -23.16 -1.65 33.20
CA LEU A 135 -23.38 -0.27 32.75
C LEU A 135 -24.83 -0.17 32.25
N SER A 136 -25.72 0.40 33.07
CA SER A 136 -26.97 0.98 32.60
C SER A 136 -26.76 2.47 32.38
N PHE A 137 -27.21 2.96 31.22
CA PHE A 137 -27.36 4.38 30.95
C PHE A 137 -28.84 4.70 31.16
N ASP A 138 -29.16 5.28 32.31
CA ASP A 138 -30.41 5.99 32.49
C ASP A 138 -30.20 7.41 31.93
N ASN A 139 -30.91 7.73 30.85
CA ASN A 139 -31.00 9.07 30.28
C ASN A 139 -32.40 9.62 30.60
N GLU A 140 -32.47 10.42 31.66
CA GLU A 140 -33.44 11.50 31.91
C GLU A 140 -32.56 12.65 32.46
N ASP A 141 -32.62 13.92 32.06
CA ASP A 141 -33.72 14.77 31.58
C ASP A 141 -33.16 15.89 30.69
N THR A 142 -33.95 16.33 29.71
CA THR A 142 -34.52 17.70 29.62
C THR A 142 -35.63 17.71 28.57
#